data_AF-A0A938AUN6-F1
#
_entry.id   AF-A0A938AUN6-F1
#
_cell.length_a   1.000
_cell.length_b   1.000
_cell.length_c   1.000
_cell.angle_alpha   90.00
_cell.angle_beta   90.00
_cell.angle_gamma   90.00
#
_symmetry.space_group_name_H-M   'P 1'
#
loop_
_entity.id
_entity.type
_entity.pdbx_description
1 polymer ?
#
loop_
_entity_poly.entity_id
_entity_poly.type
_entity_poly.pdbx_seq_one_letter_code
_entity_poly.pdbx_strand_id
1 'polypeptide(L)'
;MSDQRCRAGDWVEVESVLFEPADRSKNLPEDTAAQPLRMWIKGYAQSAVEMGAEVSVQTVTGRTVTGTLSDINPGYFHTFGRPIPELVHVGPDLRERLAAYRAARQGGDEGAGPAAGVPGGEDAGTEGGAS
;
A
#
# COMPACT_ATOMS: atom_id res chain seq x y z
N MET A 1 -25.93 -3.68 -5.53
CA MET A 1 -26.09 -4.24 -6.88
C MET A 1 -24.97 -3.64 -7.68
N SER A 2 -23.98 -4.45 -8.08
CA SER A 2 -22.92 -3.95 -8.97
C SER A 2 -23.57 -3.65 -10.31
N ASP A 3 -23.43 -2.43 -10.79
CA ASP A 3 -23.85 -2.09 -12.14
C ASP A 3 -22.99 -2.90 -13.11
N GLN A 4 -23.64 -3.61 -14.03
CA GLN A 4 -22.94 -4.50 -14.97
C GLN A 4 -22.48 -3.76 -16.22
N ARG A 5 -22.90 -2.51 -16.40
CA ARG A 5 -22.64 -1.70 -17.59
C ARG A 5 -22.49 -0.23 -17.23
N CYS A 6 -21.43 0.41 -17.72
CA CYS A 6 -21.25 1.85 -17.60
C CYS A 6 -21.84 2.60 -18.79
N ARG A 7 -22.04 3.91 -18.62
CA ARG A 7 -22.40 4.86 -19.66
C ARG A 7 -21.26 5.85 -19.85
N ALA A 8 -21.27 6.53 -21.00
CA ALA A 8 -20.36 7.66 -21.21
C ALA A 8 -20.63 8.74 -20.14
N GLY A 9 -19.55 9.22 -19.50
CA GLY A 9 -19.60 10.18 -18.41
C GLY A 9 -19.66 9.56 -17.00
N ASP A 10 -19.86 8.25 -16.87
CA ASP A 10 -19.83 7.60 -15.55
C ASP A 10 -18.41 7.60 -14.97
N TRP A 11 -18.32 7.74 -13.65
CA TRP A 11 -17.07 7.58 -12.92
C TRP A 11 -16.77 6.09 -12.75
N VAL A 12 -15.69 5.63 -13.36
CA VAL A 12 -15.34 4.20 -13.41
C VAL A 12 -13.88 3.98 -13.06
N GLU A 13 -13.53 2.73 -12.78
CA GLU A 13 -12.15 2.27 -12.71
C GLU A 13 -11.85 1.36 -13.90
N VAL A 14 -10.71 1.57 -14.53
CA VAL A 14 -10.15 0.65 -15.53
C VAL A 14 -8.86 0.06 -15.02
N GLU A 15 -8.63 -1.19 -15.36
CA GLU A 15 -7.39 -1.90 -15.09
C GLU A 15 -6.62 -2.21 -16.38
N SER A 16 -5.29 -2.19 -16.31
CA SER A 16 -4.44 -2.65 -17.40
C SER A 16 -3.16 -3.31 -16.87
N VAL A 17 -2.59 -4.20 -17.68
CA VAL A 17 -1.25 -4.76 -17.43
C VAL A 17 -0.23 -3.83 -18.09
N LEU A 18 0.70 -3.30 -17.29
CA LEU A 18 1.78 -2.44 -17.79
C LEU A 18 3.00 -3.26 -18.21
N PHE A 19 3.34 -4.30 -17.44
CA PHE A 19 4.44 -5.21 -17.73
C PHE A 19 4.02 -6.63 -17.40
N GLU A 20 4.16 -7.52 -18.38
CA GLU A 20 4.10 -8.95 -18.14
C GLU A 20 5.34 -9.42 -17.39
N PRO A 21 5.32 -10.60 -16.73
CA PRO A 21 6.48 -11.14 -16.01
C PRO A 21 7.79 -11.13 -16.81
N ALA A 22 7.70 -11.35 -18.12
CA ALA A 22 8.84 -11.33 -19.04
C ALA A 22 9.50 -9.94 -19.20
N ASP A 23 8.73 -8.87 -19.00
CA ASP A 23 9.17 -7.48 -19.14
C ASP A 23 9.59 -6.85 -17.80
N ARG A 24 9.54 -7.63 -16.71
CA ARG A 24 9.92 -7.17 -15.36
C ARG A 24 11.43 -7.05 -15.22
N SER A 25 11.87 -6.14 -14.36
CA SER A 25 13.30 -5.95 -14.07
C SER A 25 13.92 -7.23 -13.49
N LYS A 26 15.13 -7.55 -13.95
CA LYS A 26 15.92 -8.69 -13.47
C LYS A 26 16.39 -8.55 -12.02
N ASN A 27 16.31 -7.35 -11.45
CA ASN A 27 16.74 -7.07 -10.08
C ASN A 27 15.64 -7.29 -9.03
N LEU A 28 14.48 -7.83 -9.42
CA LEU A 28 13.38 -8.15 -8.51
C LEU A 28 13.57 -9.54 -7.89
N PRO A 29 13.14 -9.75 -6.63
CA PRO A 29 12.98 -11.09 -6.08
C PRO A 29 12.10 -11.97 -6.98
N GLU A 30 12.39 -13.26 -7.04
CA GLU A 30 11.71 -14.23 -7.93
C GLU A 30 10.18 -14.14 -7.82
N ASP A 31 9.66 -14.16 -6.59
CA ASP A 31 8.23 -14.08 -6.31
C ASP A 31 7.58 -12.81 -6.91
N THR A 32 8.29 -11.69 -6.90
CA THR A 32 7.80 -10.40 -7.43
C THR A 32 7.96 -10.28 -8.95
N ALA A 33 9.00 -10.91 -9.50
CA ALA A 33 9.23 -10.97 -10.94
C ALA A 33 8.20 -11.88 -11.64
N ALA A 34 7.75 -12.93 -10.97
CA ALA A 34 6.75 -13.87 -11.50
C ALA A 34 5.34 -13.28 -11.65
N GLN A 35 5.07 -12.10 -11.10
CA GLN A 35 3.75 -11.45 -11.14
C GLN A 35 3.72 -10.25 -12.12
N PRO A 36 2.63 -10.08 -12.89
CA PRO A 36 2.47 -8.94 -13.78
C PRO A 36 2.34 -7.64 -12.98
N LEU A 37 2.87 -6.55 -13.53
CA LEU A 37 2.61 -5.20 -13.00
C LEU A 37 1.29 -4.69 -13.56
N ARG A 38 0.29 -4.57 -12.70
CA ARG A 38 -1.04 -4.06 -13.05
C ARG A 38 -1.24 -2.65 -12.52
N MET A 39 -2.09 -1.90 -13.21
CA MET A 39 -2.44 -0.53 -12.88
C MET A 39 -3.96 -0.39 -12.89
N TRP A 40 -4.49 0.36 -11.92
CA TRP A 40 -5.89 0.75 -11.86
C TRP A 40 -5.98 2.27 -11.94
N ILE A 41 -6.82 2.78 -12.82
CA ILE A 41 -7.03 4.22 -13.01
C ILE A 41 -8.51 4.53 -12.96
N LYS A 42 -8.85 5.55 -12.19
CA LYS A 42 -10.20 6.11 -12.13
C LYS A 42 -10.34 7.29 -13.08
N GLY A 43 -11.47 7.36 -13.76
CA GLY A 43 -11.78 8.42 -14.70
C GLY A 43 -13.21 8.36 -15.21
N TYR A 44 -13.55 9.29 -16.11
CA TYR A 44 -14.86 9.34 -16.75
C TYR A 44 -14.87 8.49 -18.02
N ALA A 45 -15.75 7.50 -18.08
CA ALA A 45 -15.90 6.62 -19.24
C ALA A 45 -16.25 7.42 -20.52
N GLN A 46 -15.58 7.12 -21.63
CA GLN A 46 -15.81 7.79 -22.91
C GLN A 46 -16.89 7.09 -23.77
N SER A 47 -17.27 5.87 -23.41
CA SER A 47 -18.30 5.08 -24.10
C SER A 47 -19.03 4.17 -23.11
N ALA A 48 -20.17 3.62 -23.53
CA ALA A 48 -20.92 2.65 -22.73
C ALA A 48 -20.40 1.23 -23.00
N VAL A 49 -19.91 0.55 -21.96
CA VAL A 49 -19.41 -0.83 -22.05
C VAL A 49 -19.89 -1.68 -20.87
N GLU A 50 -19.87 -3.00 -21.05
CA GLU A 50 -20.14 -3.96 -19.98
C GLU A 50 -18.88 -4.16 -19.10
N MET A 51 -19.07 -4.60 -17.86
CA MET A 51 -17.98 -4.99 -16.95
C MET A 51 -17.06 -6.01 -17.62
N GLY A 52 -15.74 -5.80 -17.50
CA GLY A 52 -14.73 -6.64 -18.13
C GLY A 52 -14.46 -6.37 -19.61
N ALA A 53 -15.15 -5.39 -20.23
CA ALA A 53 -14.82 -4.93 -21.58
C ALA A 53 -13.83 -3.77 -21.56
N GLU A 54 -13.15 -3.55 -22.69
CA GLU A 54 -12.22 -2.43 -22.86
C GLU A 54 -12.95 -1.10 -23.03
N VAL A 55 -12.49 -0.06 -22.34
CA VAL A 55 -13.00 1.31 -22.44
C VAL A 55 -11.90 2.33 -22.23
N SER A 56 -11.99 3.45 -22.94
CA SER A 56 -11.17 4.62 -22.65
C SER A 56 -11.83 5.49 -21.59
N VAL A 57 -11.04 5.97 -20.63
CA VAL A 57 -11.46 6.91 -19.60
C VAL A 57 -10.66 8.21 -19.72
N GLN A 58 -11.29 9.33 -19.37
CA GLN A 58 -10.59 10.60 -19.17
C GLN A 58 -10.39 10.85 -17.68
N THR A 59 -9.13 10.98 -17.27
CA THR A 59 -8.77 11.28 -15.88
C THR A 59 -9.10 12.72 -15.54
N VAL A 60 -9.17 13.04 -14.25
CA VAL A 60 -9.36 14.43 -13.76
C VAL A 60 -8.27 15.40 -14.21
N THR A 61 -7.09 14.88 -14.56
CA THR A 61 -5.96 15.65 -15.11
C THR A 61 -6.00 15.77 -16.64
N GLY A 62 -7.05 15.26 -17.30
CA GLY A 62 -7.25 15.38 -18.75
C GLY A 62 -6.55 14.30 -19.59
N ARG A 63 -5.91 13.29 -18.99
CA ARG A 63 -5.28 12.19 -19.74
C ARG A 63 -6.35 11.20 -20.20
N THR A 64 -6.22 10.69 -21.40
CA THR A 64 -7.01 9.54 -21.87
C THR A 64 -6.22 8.26 -21.65
N VAL A 65 -6.83 7.29 -20.98
CA VAL A 65 -6.25 5.97 -20.73
C VAL A 65 -7.25 4.90 -21.12
N THR A 66 -6.78 3.85 -21.80
CA THR A 66 -7.58 2.68 -22.15
C THR A 66 -7.23 1.51 -21.24
N GLY A 67 -8.25 0.79 -20.80
CA GLY A 67 -8.09 -0.44 -20.02
C GLY A 67 -9.41 -1.19 -19.93
N THR A 68 -9.40 -2.30 -19.20
CA THR A 68 -10.57 -3.13 -18.95
C THR A 68 -11.39 -2.56 -17.81
N LEU A 69 -12.70 -2.40 -17.99
CA LEU A 69 -13.61 -1.90 -16.95
C LEU A 69 -13.60 -2.85 -15.73
N SER A 70 -13.06 -2.38 -14.60
CA SER A 70 -12.93 -3.16 -13.36
C SER A 70 -13.98 -2.82 -12.31
N ASP A 71 -14.51 -1.59 -12.30
CA ASP A 71 -15.56 -1.17 -11.38
C ASP A 71 -16.31 0.10 -11.85
N ILE A 72 -17.55 0.28 -11.39
CA ILE A 72 -18.40 1.45 -11.66
C ILE A 72 -18.73 2.15 -10.35
N ASN A 73 -18.48 3.45 -10.28
CA ASN A 73 -18.55 4.24 -9.06
C ASN A 73 -17.79 3.58 -7.89
N PRO A 74 -16.49 3.24 -8.08
CA PRO A 74 -15.72 2.46 -7.12
C PRO A 74 -15.67 3.12 -5.76
N GLY A 75 -16.03 2.37 -4.73
CA GLY A 75 -15.90 2.80 -3.34
C GLY A 75 -14.45 2.98 -2.90
N TYR A 76 -14.26 3.53 -1.69
CA TYR A 76 -12.97 3.57 -1.02
C TYR A 76 -12.80 2.29 -0.20
N PHE A 77 -12.22 1.26 -0.80
CA PHE A 77 -11.92 0.01 -0.11
C PHE A 77 -10.40 -0.14 0.04
N HIS A 78 -9.91 -0.07 1.27
CA HIS A 78 -8.54 -0.44 1.61
C HIS A 78 -8.60 -1.60 2.60
N THR A 79 -8.08 -2.76 2.19
CA THR A 79 -7.98 -3.94 3.04
C THR A 79 -6.57 -4.51 2.96
N PHE A 80 -6.08 -5.07 4.06
CA PHE A 80 -4.83 -5.82 4.12
C PHE A 80 -5.04 -7.33 3.92
N GLY A 81 -6.20 -7.70 3.36
CA GLY A 81 -6.62 -9.08 3.18
C GLY A 81 -7.43 -9.60 4.37
N ARG A 82 -7.64 -10.91 4.38
CA ARG A 82 -8.30 -11.59 5.50
C ARG A 82 -7.32 -11.72 6.67
N PRO A 83 -7.77 -11.62 7.94
CA PRO A 83 -6.91 -11.89 9.08
C PRO A 83 -6.23 -13.25 8.96
N ILE A 84 -4.91 -13.30 9.13
CA ILE A 84 -4.12 -14.55 9.12
C ILE A 84 -4.25 -15.18 10.51
N PRO A 85 -4.96 -16.32 10.68
CA PRO A 85 -5.27 -16.89 11.99
C PRO A 85 -4.05 -17.10 12.90
N GLU A 86 -2.93 -17.50 12.32
CA GLU A 86 -1.66 -17.74 12.99
C GLU A 86 -1.07 -16.47 13.62
N LEU A 87 -1.33 -15.29 13.04
CA LEU A 87 -0.81 -14.02 13.52
C LEU A 87 -1.71 -13.35 14.56
N VAL A 88 -2.98 -13.77 14.68
CA VAL A 88 -3.97 -13.15 15.59
C VAL A 88 -3.51 -13.20 17.05
N HIS A 89 -2.81 -14.27 17.44
CA HIS A 89 -2.44 -14.56 18.83
C HIS A 89 -1.09 -13.96 19.25
N VAL A 90 -0.26 -13.56 18.27
CA VAL A 90 1.12 -13.09 18.53
C VAL A 90 1.16 -11.87 19.45
N GLY A 91 0.23 -10.93 19.28
CA GLY A 91 0.16 -9.72 20.11
C GLY A 91 -0.12 -10.02 21.59
N PRO A 92 -1.21 -10.74 21.92
CA PRO A 92 -1.48 -11.23 23.27
C PRO A 92 -0.32 -12.02 23.89
N ASP A 93 0.21 -13.02 23.17
CA ASP A 93 1.26 -13.91 23.68
C ASP A 93 2.55 -13.14 24.00
N LEU A 94 2.94 -12.19 23.13
CA LEU A 94 4.11 -11.34 23.36
C LEU A 94 3.93 -10.48 24.60
N ARG A 95 2.75 -9.89 24.82
CA ARG A 95 2.49 -9.05 25.99
C ARG A 95 2.58 -9.85 27.29
N GLU A 96 2.07 -11.08 27.30
CA GLU A 96 2.19 -11.99 28.43
C GLU A 96 3.65 -12.30 28.75
N ARG A 97 4.43 -12.68 27.73
CA ARG A 97 5.87 -12.97 27.87
C ARG A 97 6.66 -11.76 28.37
N LEU A 98 6.36 -10.56 27.87
CA LEU A 98 7.00 -9.32 28.32
C LEU A 98 6.63 -8.95 29.76
N ALA A 99 5.38 -9.19 30.17
CA ALA A 99 4.95 -8.97 31.55
C ALA A 99 5.67 -9.92 32.52
N ALA A 100 5.74 -11.21 32.18
CA ALA A 100 6.48 -12.20 32.96
C ALA A 100 7.98 -11.84 33.08
N TYR A 101 8.60 -11.42 31.98
CA TYR A 101 9.99 -10.95 31.98
C TYR A 101 10.21 -9.74 32.90
N ARG A 102 9.32 -8.75 32.88
CA ARG A 102 9.41 -7.55 33.73
C ARG A 102 9.23 -7.88 35.20
N ALA A 103 8.27 -8.75 35.54
CA ALA A 103 8.05 -9.19 36.92
C ALA A 103 9.26 -9.96 37.47
N ALA A 104 9.86 -10.83 36.66
CA ALA A 104 11.06 -11.56 37.02
C ALA A 104 12.27 -10.64 37.29
N ARG A 105 12.36 -9.50 36.61
CA ARG A 105 13.43 -8.49 36.83
C ARG A 105 13.14 -7.51 37.96
N GLN A 106 11.88 -7.26 38.32
CA GLN A 106 11.54 -6.42 39.48
C GLN A 106 11.84 -7.12 40.83
N GLY A 107 12.11 -8.43 40.82
CA GLY A 107 12.58 -9.19 41.98
C GLY A 107 14.09 -9.26 42.16
N GLY A 108 14.88 -8.59 41.32
CA GLY A 108 16.34 -8.59 41.41
C GLY A 108 16.96 -7.39 40.71
N ASP A 109 17.38 -6.41 41.54
CA ASP A 109 18.42 -5.38 41.32
C ASP A 109 17.94 -3.94 41.61
N GLU A 110 18.12 -3.50 42.85
CA GLU A 110 18.49 -2.09 43.12
C GLU A 110 19.90 -1.87 42.54
N GLY A 111 19.99 -1.41 41.28
CA GLY A 111 21.30 -1.19 40.67
C GLY A 111 21.27 -0.59 39.27
N ALA A 112 21.58 0.71 39.19
CA ALA A 112 22.00 1.45 37.99
C ALA A 112 21.03 1.49 36.78
N GLY A 113 20.15 2.51 36.77
CA GLY A 113 19.62 3.02 35.51
C GLY A 113 20.70 3.78 34.73
N PRO A 114 20.82 3.64 33.40
CA PRO A 114 21.58 4.61 32.63
C PRO A 114 20.72 5.86 32.44
N ALA A 115 21.19 6.95 33.03
CA ALA A 115 20.78 8.31 32.68
C ALA A 115 21.34 8.66 31.28
N ALA A 116 20.44 8.99 30.36
CA ALA A 116 20.66 9.87 29.21
C ALA A 116 19.27 10.01 28.54
N GLY A 117 18.51 11.09 28.73
CA GLY A 117 18.91 12.41 28.26
C GLY A 117 18.93 12.38 26.74
N VAL A 118 17.76 12.46 26.08
CA VAL A 118 17.68 12.75 24.64
C VAL A 118 18.06 14.22 24.51
N PRO A 119 19.23 14.59 23.95
CA PRO A 119 19.48 15.99 23.63
C PRO A 119 18.64 16.32 22.40
N GLY A 120 17.87 17.40 22.52
CA GLY A 120 17.10 17.99 21.42
C GLY A 120 18.01 18.33 20.24
N GLY A 121 17.39 18.35 19.05
CA GLY A 121 18.06 18.76 17.84
C GLY A 121 18.58 20.19 17.94
N GLU A 122 19.84 20.37 17.56
CA GLU A 122 20.35 21.63 17.06
C GLU A 122 20.61 21.46 15.57
N ASP A 123 19.73 22.10 14.80
CA ASP A 123 19.93 22.44 13.40
C ASP A 123 21.03 23.51 13.34
N ALA A 124 22.19 23.15 12.80
CA ALA A 124 23.29 24.08 12.58
C ALA A 124 23.81 23.89 11.15
N GLY A 125 23.26 24.70 10.25
CA GLY A 125 23.87 24.96 8.95
C GLY A 125 25.31 25.43 9.11
N THR A 126 26.16 25.03 8.18
CA THR A 126 27.44 25.71 7.93
C THR A 126 27.60 25.84 6.44
N GLU A 127 27.44 27.07 5.98
CA GLU A 127 27.93 27.59 4.72
C GLU A 127 29.47 27.63 4.73
N GLY A 128 30.08 27.43 3.56
CA GLY A 128 31.51 27.67 3.29
C GLY A 128 32.03 26.65 2.28
N GLY A 129 32.44 26.97 1.05
CA GLY A 129 32.94 28.24 0.51
C GLY A 129 34.46 28.18 0.35
N ALA A 130 34.92 28.09 -0.92
CA ALA A 130 36.29 28.20 -1.45
C ALA A 130 37.25 27.02 -1.18
N SER A 131 38.10 26.58 -2.12
CA SER A 131 38.73 27.26 -3.27
C SER A 131 38.75 26.39 -4.53
#